data_AF-A0A081KCW6-F1
#
_entry.id   AF-A0A081KCW6-F1
#
_cell.length_a   1.000
_cell.length_b   1.000
_cell.length_c   1.000
_cell.angle_alpha   90.00
_cell.angle_beta   90.00
_cell.angle_gamma   90.00
#
_symmetry.space_group_name_H-M   'P 1'
#
loop_
_entity.id
_entity.type
_entity.pdbx_description
1 polymer ?
#
loop_
_entity_poly.entity_id
_entity_poly.type
_entity_poly.pdbx_seq_one_letter_code
_entity_poly.pdbx_strand_id
1 'polypeptide(L)'
;MKVVYFVLCLELCFSSLSFAYEPAQHQLISSLSVKLYNQCLSDETYNLFIDDKAALEIADADAGEDTYLTKAPKRMFNWHFYNPHLESRQRYGLINRSMKNMLEDIESDIRAADRFSTDLAGSALHFIEDVTVPAHVMPVFHGPLPPLLLLGATGMFGPRMIHDAVDAWPVAYQQIQKKINQLSERDSLCQRLFSNELLISLDPASNRGRVSIKKNPVLFFVNNTALLTLEALDQNIPGCTLQWRFFWDYDYHHDYFTGYRNEWDEQMPIAFGDSGLLTEDCKMTQKKYAAFVKERHWQAVVSGAAFLAAYKMEHSSR
;
A
#
# COMPACT_ATOMS: atom_id res chain seq x y z
N MET A 1 23.69 36.51 2.31
CA MET A 1 23.74 35.17 2.95
C MET A 1 22.53 34.82 3.82
N LYS A 2 21.89 35.72 4.57
CA LYS A 2 20.73 35.36 5.42
C LYS A 2 19.39 35.13 4.68
N VAL A 3 19.24 35.67 3.46
CA VAL A 3 18.00 35.54 2.67
C VAL A 3 17.88 34.17 1.98
N VAL A 4 19.01 33.52 1.65
CA VAL A 4 19.02 32.22 0.96
C VAL A 4 18.57 31.08 1.89
N TYR A 5 18.89 31.16 3.20
CA TYR A 5 18.42 30.17 4.17
C TYR A 5 16.92 30.26 4.46
N PHE A 6 16.32 31.45 4.33
CA PHE A 6 14.90 31.64 4.61
C PHE A 6 14.01 31.11 3.48
N VAL A 7 14.48 31.17 2.23
CA VAL A 7 13.79 30.60 1.06
C VAL A 7 13.88 29.06 1.07
N LEU A 8 15.03 28.48 1.44
CA LEU A 8 15.18 27.02 1.58
C LEU A 8 14.26 26.42 2.65
N CYS A 9 14.04 27.12 3.77
CA CYS A 9 13.10 26.66 4.80
C CYS A 9 11.62 26.77 4.38
N LEU A 10 11.28 27.73 3.51
CA LEU A 10 9.89 27.88 3.04
C LEU A 10 9.54 26.84 1.95
N GLU A 11 10.48 26.49 1.08
CA GLU A 11 10.27 25.47 0.04
C GLU A 11 10.23 24.04 0.61
N LEU A 12 10.84 23.79 1.77
CA LEU A 12 10.73 22.51 2.51
C LEU A 12 9.37 22.30 3.18
N CYS A 13 8.50 23.32 3.26
CA CYS A 13 7.18 23.23 3.88
C CYS A 13 6.04 22.98 2.87
N PHE A 14 6.33 23.01 1.56
CA PHE A 14 5.36 22.74 0.49
C PHE A 14 5.65 21.44 -0.27
N SER A 15 6.50 20.59 0.28
CA SER A 15 6.54 19.19 -0.11
C SER A 15 5.15 18.62 0.13
N SER A 16 4.40 18.35 -0.95
CA SER A 16 3.21 17.52 -0.83
C SER A 16 3.64 16.27 -0.08
N LEU A 17 2.97 16.00 1.04
CA LEU A 17 3.19 14.79 1.79
C LEU A 17 2.84 13.65 0.82
N SER A 18 3.88 13.01 0.29
CA SER A 18 3.78 11.83 -0.55
C SER A 18 3.20 10.74 0.33
N PHE A 19 1.90 10.51 0.20
CA PHE A 19 1.17 9.46 0.88
C PHE A 19 0.75 8.42 -0.15
N ALA A 20 0.78 7.12 0.18
CA ALA A 20 0.15 6.13 -0.69
C ALA A 20 -1.37 6.18 -0.56
N TYR A 21 -1.87 6.38 0.65
CA TYR A 21 -3.24 6.81 0.88
C TYR A 21 -3.22 8.06 1.73
N GLU A 22 -4.04 9.06 1.41
CA GLU A 22 -4.20 10.18 2.33
C GLU A 22 -4.58 9.65 3.73
N PRO A 23 -4.15 10.30 4.83
CA PRO A 23 -4.41 9.80 6.18
C PRO A 23 -5.89 9.45 6.45
N ALA A 24 -6.82 10.22 5.89
CA ALA A 24 -8.25 9.94 6.00
C ALA A 24 -8.67 8.64 5.27
N GLN A 25 -8.04 8.30 4.13
CA GLN A 25 -8.31 7.05 3.41
C GLN A 25 -7.75 5.85 4.17
N HIS A 26 -6.52 5.96 4.73
CA HIS A 26 -5.96 4.94 5.65
C HIS A 26 -6.94 4.61 6.78
N GLN A 27 -7.40 5.62 7.53
CA GLN A 27 -8.38 5.43 8.61
C GLN A 27 -9.65 4.68 8.16
N LEU A 28 -10.15 5.00 6.96
CA LEU A 28 -11.34 4.34 6.41
C LEU A 28 -11.05 2.88 6.04
N ILE A 29 -9.89 2.59 5.45
CA ILE A 29 -9.51 1.24 5.01
C ILE A 29 -9.23 0.36 6.23
N SER A 30 -8.44 0.80 7.20
CA SER A 30 -8.17 0.05 8.43
C SER A 30 -9.45 -0.18 9.26
N SER A 31 -10.35 0.79 9.33
CA SER A 31 -11.69 0.58 9.93
C SER A 31 -12.50 -0.51 9.23
N LEU A 32 -12.44 -0.58 7.90
CA LEU A 32 -13.09 -1.65 7.11
C LEU A 32 -12.38 -2.99 7.30
N SER A 33 -11.06 -3.03 7.46
CA SER A 33 -10.31 -4.25 7.80
C SER A 33 -10.71 -4.80 9.16
N VAL A 34 -10.78 -3.97 10.20
CA VAL A 34 -11.26 -4.39 11.53
C VAL A 34 -12.70 -4.89 11.46
N LYS A 35 -13.56 -4.19 10.70
CA LYS A 35 -14.95 -4.62 10.51
C LYS A 35 -15.04 -5.98 9.81
N LEU A 36 -14.27 -6.21 8.74
CA LEU A 36 -14.23 -7.50 8.05
C LEU A 36 -13.70 -8.60 8.98
N TYR A 37 -12.64 -8.32 9.71
CA TYR A 37 -12.07 -9.21 10.71
C TYR A 37 -13.13 -9.66 11.74
N ASN A 38 -13.81 -8.70 12.39
CA ASN A 38 -14.84 -8.98 13.39
C ASN A 38 -16.06 -9.68 12.78
N GLN A 39 -16.47 -9.32 11.56
CA GLN A 39 -17.60 -9.95 10.86
C GLN A 39 -17.35 -11.43 10.56
N CYS A 40 -16.09 -11.80 10.33
CA CYS A 40 -15.69 -13.17 10.01
C CYS A 40 -15.30 -13.98 11.25
N LEU A 41 -15.27 -13.37 12.43
CA LEU A 41 -14.98 -14.03 13.68
C LEU A 41 -16.17 -14.92 14.08
N SER A 42 -15.90 -16.14 14.54
CA SER A 42 -16.95 -17.03 15.03
C SER A 42 -17.25 -16.80 16.51
N ASP A 43 -18.51 -16.98 16.91
CA ASP A 43 -18.99 -16.82 18.30
C ASP A 43 -18.16 -17.60 19.35
N GLU A 44 -17.49 -18.69 18.97
CA GLU A 44 -16.65 -19.46 19.91
C GLU A 44 -15.31 -18.78 20.28
N THR A 45 -15.01 -17.60 19.71
CA THR A 45 -13.70 -16.94 19.82
C THR A 45 -13.73 -15.52 20.40
N TYR A 46 -14.58 -15.24 21.39
CA TYR A 46 -14.77 -13.90 21.98
C TYR A 46 -13.48 -13.15 22.39
N ASN A 47 -12.41 -13.83 22.81
CA ASN A 47 -11.14 -13.19 23.20
C ASN A 47 -10.34 -12.60 22.02
N LEU A 48 -10.72 -12.94 20.79
CA LEU A 48 -10.09 -12.43 19.57
C LEU A 48 -10.75 -11.12 19.07
N PHE A 49 -11.96 -10.80 19.54
CA PHE A 49 -12.69 -9.62 19.10
C PHE A 49 -11.88 -8.33 19.31
N ILE A 50 -11.86 -7.47 18.29
CA ILE A 50 -11.27 -6.12 18.38
C ILE A 50 -12.43 -5.16 18.70
N ASP A 51 -12.47 -4.66 19.92
CA ASP A 51 -13.51 -3.71 20.34
C ASP A 51 -13.36 -2.34 19.66
N ASP A 52 -14.39 -1.50 19.77
CA ASP A 52 -14.45 -0.19 19.12
C ASP A 52 -13.30 0.73 19.54
N LYS A 53 -12.80 0.61 20.78
CA LYS A 53 -11.68 1.42 21.26
C LYS A 53 -10.40 0.97 20.57
N ALA A 54 -10.13 -0.33 20.55
CA ALA A 54 -8.97 -0.90 19.87
C ALA A 54 -9.02 -0.64 18.35
N ALA A 55 -10.21 -0.68 17.75
CA ALA A 55 -10.40 -0.35 16.34
C ALA A 55 -10.00 1.10 16.01
N LEU A 56 -10.39 2.06 16.87
CA LEU A 56 -10.00 3.46 16.72
C LEU A 56 -8.49 3.65 16.92
N GLU A 57 -7.90 3.02 17.93
CA GLU A 57 -6.44 3.09 18.15
C GLU A 57 -5.65 2.54 16.94
N ILE A 58 -6.11 1.45 16.33
CA ILE A 58 -5.50 0.89 15.11
C ILE A 58 -5.58 1.89 13.96
N ALA A 59 -6.75 2.48 13.71
CA ALA A 59 -6.94 3.43 12.62
C ALA A 59 -6.14 4.73 12.81
N ASP A 60 -6.02 5.21 14.06
CA ASP A 60 -5.22 6.39 14.39
C ASP A 60 -3.71 6.12 14.23
N ALA A 61 -3.24 4.94 14.61
CA ALA A 61 -1.84 4.55 14.44
C ALA A 61 -1.46 4.37 12.96
N ASP A 62 -2.35 3.75 12.17
CA ASP A 62 -2.25 3.58 10.72
C ASP A 62 -2.09 4.93 9.98
N ALA A 63 -3.03 5.86 10.20
CA ALA A 63 -2.97 7.19 9.60
C ALA A 63 -1.83 8.07 10.16
N GLY A 64 -1.33 7.72 11.36
CA GLY A 64 -0.23 8.37 12.03
C GLY A 64 1.14 8.08 11.43
N GLU A 65 1.31 6.96 10.72
CA GLU A 65 2.61 6.46 10.24
C GLU A 65 3.37 7.51 9.41
N ASP A 66 2.66 8.22 8.54
CA ASP A 66 3.24 9.25 7.68
C ASP A 66 3.31 10.65 8.30
N THR A 67 2.53 10.90 9.37
CA THR A 67 2.33 12.24 9.93
C THR A 67 3.09 12.49 11.23
N TYR A 68 3.56 11.42 11.90
CA TYR A 68 4.35 11.57 13.12
C TYR A 68 5.73 12.16 12.84
N LEU A 69 5.97 13.37 13.38
CA LEU A 69 7.26 14.09 13.27
C LEU A 69 8.47 13.26 13.75
N THR A 70 8.24 12.32 14.68
CA THR A 70 9.27 11.40 15.18
C THR A 70 9.79 10.44 14.11
N LYS A 71 9.01 10.18 13.06
CA LYS A 71 9.34 9.28 11.94
C LYS A 71 9.95 10.02 10.74
N ALA A 72 9.90 11.35 10.71
CA ALA A 72 10.43 12.17 9.62
C ALA A 72 11.91 11.88 9.28
N PRO A 73 12.85 11.69 10.24
CA PRO A 73 14.22 11.32 9.91
C PRO A 73 14.34 9.94 9.25
N LYS A 74 13.53 8.96 9.66
CA LYS A 74 13.50 7.63 9.02
C LYS A 74 12.99 7.73 7.59
N ARG A 75 11.96 8.55 7.33
CA ARG A 75 11.37 8.78 5.99
C ARG A 75 12.31 9.47 5.00
N MET A 76 13.31 10.22 5.48
CA MET A 76 14.34 10.79 4.60
C MET A 76 15.23 9.72 3.93
N PHE A 77 15.42 8.57 4.60
CA PHE A 77 16.34 7.52 4.18
C PHE A 77 15.69 6.16 3.91
N ASN A 78 14.41 5.98 4.25
CA ASN A 78 13.62 4.79 3.95
C ASN A 78 12.31 5.24 3.32
N TRP A 79 12.14 4.95 2.04
CA TRP A 79 10.96 5.40 1.28
C TRP A 79 9.89 4.32 1.26
N HIS A 80 8.63 4.74 1.05
CA HIS A 80 7.45 3.87 1.14
C HIS A 80 7.21 3.08 -0.15
N PHE A 81 8.26 2.57 -0.80
CA PHE A 81 8.11 1.71 -1.98
C PHE A 81 8.42 0.27 -1.61
N TYR A 82 7.73 -0.69 -2.22
CA TYR A 82 8.05 -2.09 -2.06
C TYR A 82 7.75 -2.86 -3.34
N ASN A 83 8.80 -3.28 -4.04
CA ASN A 83 8.67 -4.18 -5.17
C ASN A 83 9.48 -5.45 -4.91
N PRO A 84 8.82 -6.60 -4.69
CA PRO A 84 9.51 -7.88 -4.42
C PRO A 84 10.59 -8.24 -5.45
N HIS A 85 10.43 -7.80 -6.70
CA HIS A 85 11.36 -8.08 -7.80
C HIS A 85 12.53 -7.10 -7.88
N LEU A 86 12.44 -5.94 -7.24
CA LEU A 86 13.48 -4.90 -7.25
C LEU A 86 14.25 -4.80 -5.93
N GLU A 87 13.92 -5.61 -4.92
CA GLU A 87 14.56 -5.58 -3.60
C GLU A 87 16.09 -5.68 -3.63
N SER A 88 16.66 -6.38 -4.61
CA SER A 88 18.12 -6.47 -4.79
C SER A 88 18.79 -5.13 -5.13
N ARG A 89 18.01 -4.16 -5.61
CA ARG A 89 18.45 -2.82 -6.04
C ARG A 89 17.98 -1.72 -5.09
N GLN A 90 17.37 -2.05 -3.96
CA GLN A 90 16.74 -1.04 -3.09
C GLN A 90 17.72 -0.01 -2.52
N ARG A 91 19.01 -0.36 -2.35
CA ARG A 91 20.00 0.53 -1.73
C ARG A 91 20.70 1.42 -2.75
N TYR A 92 20.74 2.72 -2.46
CA TYR A 92 21.56 3.70 -3.15
C TYR A 92 22.35 4.51 -2.11
N GLY A 93 23.63 4.18 -1.92
CA GLY A 93 24.43 4.78 -0.85
C GLY A 93 23.82 4.54 0.54
N LEU A 94 23.46 5.61 1.24
CA LEU A 94 22.80 5.56 2.56
C LEU A 94 21.27 5.49 2.48
N ILE A 95 20.70 5.60 1.27
CA ILE A 95 19.26 5.63 1.05
C ILE A 95 18.79 4.21 0.79
N ASN A 96 17.80 3.77 1.56
CA ASN A 96 16.96 2.65 1.20
C ASN A 96 15.72 3.18 0.48
N ARG A 97 15.63 2.85 -0.81
CA ARG A 97 14.48 3.20 -1.65
C ARG A 97 13.28 2.28 -1.40
N SER A 98 13.46 1.22 -0.61
CA SER A 98 12.40 0.29 -0.19
C SER A 98 12.00 0.51 1.27
N MET A 99 10.74 0.20 1.60
CA MET A 99 10.22 0.18 2.97
C MET A 99 10.67 -1.04 3.77
N LYS A 100 11.40 -1.98 3.16
CA LYS A 100 11.76 -3.27 3.77
C LYS A 100 12.36 -3.18 5.18
N ASN A 101 13.29 -2.24 5.42
CA ASN A 101 13.87 -2.10 6.77
C ASN A 101 12.81 -1.69 7.81
N MET A 102 11.85 -0.84 7.43
CA MET A 102 10.77 -0.42 8.32
C MET A 102 9.83 -1.59 8.64
N LEU A 103 9.57 -2.44 7.63
CA LEU A 103 8.83 -3.69 7.84
C LEU A 103 9.56 -4.65 8.79
N GLU A 104 10.88 -4.78 8.64
CA GLU A 104 11.72 -5.62 9.52
C GLU A 104 11.73 -5.09 10.96
N ASP A 105 11.75 -3.76 11.16
CA ASP A 105 11.61 -3.13 12.48
C ASP A 105 10.25 -3.49 13.12
N ILE A 106 9.14 -3.27 12.41
CA ILE A 106 7.77 -3.55 12.92
C ILE A 106 7.59 -5.04 13.21
N GLU A 107 8.10 -5.90 12.33
CA GLU A 107 8.09 -7.34 12.52
C GLU A 107 8.84 -7.76 13.80
N SER A 108 10.00 -7.15 14.05
CA SER A 108 10.76 -7.38 15.29
C SER A 108 9.96 -6.94 16.52
N ASP A 109 9.34 -5.76 16.47
CA ASP A 109 8.55 -5.22 17.58
C ASP A 109 7.30 -6.06 17.86
N ILE A 110 6.62 -6.55 16.82
CA ILE A 110 5.46 -7.46 16.93
C ILE A 110 5.85 -8.76 17.61
N ARG A 111 7.00 -9.35 17.27
CA ARG A 111 7.45 -10.59 17.88
C ARG A 111 7.85 -10.44 19.34
N ALA A 112 8.45 -9.30 19.67
CA ALA A 112 8.89 -8.95 21.02
C ALA A 112 7.72 -8.52 21.93
N ALA A 113 6.56 -8.21 21.37
CA ALA A 113 5.39 -7.85 22.15
C ALA A 113 4.86 -9.04 22.97
N ASP A 114 4.60 -8.82 24.25
CA ASP A 114 3.98 -9.82 25.13
C ASP A 114 2.49 -10.01 24.84
N ARG A 115 1.86 -9.04 24.17
CA ARG A 115 0.43 -9.00 23.86
C ARG A 115 0.20 -8.25 22.54
N PHE A 116 -0.98 -8.46 21.96
CA PHE A 116 -1.43 -7.69 20.81
C PHE A 116 -1.35 -6.18 21.10
N SER A 117 -0.63 -5.45 20.23
CA SER A 117 -0.50 -3.99 20.27
C SER A 117 -1.26 -3.35 19.12
N THR A 118 -2.18 -2.44 19.45
CA THR A 118 -2.97 -1.66 18.49
C THR A 118 -2.09 -0.74 17.65
N ASP A 119 -1.08 -0.11 18.26
CA ASP A 119 -0.11 0.73 17.56
C ASP A 119 0.67 -0.06 16.48
N LEU A 120 1.20 -1.23 16.85
CA LEU A 120 1.94 -2.06 15.90
C LEU A 120 1.04 -2.64 14.81
N ALA A 121 -0.22 -2.93 15.15
CA ALA A 121 -1.20 -3.36 14.16
C ALA A 121 -1.48 -2.24 13.15
N GLY A 122 -1.71 -1.00 13.62
CA GLY A 122 -1.90 0.15 12.74
C GLY A 122 -0.69 0.43 11.86
N SER A 123 0.52 0.46 12.43
CA SER A 123 1.76 0.64 11.66
C SER A 123 1.96 -0.44 10.59
N ALA A 124 1.62 -1.71 10.88
CA ALA A 124 1.70 -2.77 9.88
C ALA A 124 0.62 -2.66 8.80
N LEU A 125 -0.61 -2.27 9.17
CA LEU A 125 -1.70 -2.04 8.21
C LEU A 125 -1.33 -0.96 7.20
N HIS A 126 -0.75 0.15 7.65
CA HIS A 126 -0.28 1.23 6.79
C HIS A 126 0.53 0.70 5.60
N PHE A 127 1.59 -0.08 5.85
CA PHE A 127 2.42 -0.61 4.78
C PHE A 127 1.74 -1.69 3.93
N ILE A 128 0.80 -2.45 4.49
CA ILE A 128 -0.02 -3.41 3.74
C ILE A 128 -0.95 -2.66 2.77
N GLU A 129 -1.49 -1.52 3.19
CA GLU A 129 -2.35 -0.67 2.40
C GLU A 129 -1.55 0.05 1.31
N ASP A 130 -0.38 0.61 1.62
CA ASP A 130 0.53 1.26 0.67
C ASP A 130 0.81 0.36 -0.55
N VAL A 131 1.11 -0.92 -0.33
CA VAL A 131 1.41 -1.83 -1.45
C VAL A 131 0.20 -2.26 -2.27
N THR A 132 -1.01 -1.76 -1.97
CA THR A 132 -2.16 -1.86 -2.89
C THR A 132 -2.22 -0.71 -3.89
N VAL A 133 -1.44 0.33 -3.66
CA VAL A 133 -1.28 1.48 -4.54
C VAL A 133 -0.23 1.17 -5.59
N PRO A 134 -0.57 1.26 -6.89
CA PRO A 134 0.34 0.91 -7.97
C PRO A 134 1.71 1.60 -7.91
N ALA A 135 1.79 2.90 -7.66
CA ALA A 135 3.07 3.61 -7.61
C ALA A 135 3.98 3.21 -6.44
N HIS A 136 3.44 2.53 -5.43
CA HIS A 136 4.21 2.02 -4.30
C HIS A 136 4.80 0.64 -4.59
N VAL A 137 4.22 -0.14 -5.51
CA VAL A 137 4.77 -1.45 -5.95
C VAL A 137 5.49 -1.40 -7.29
N MET A 138 5.14 -0.46 -8.17
CA MET A 138 5.92 -0.06 -9.32
C MET A 138 6.51 1.29 -8.94
N PRO A 139 7.71 1.32 -8.33
CA PRO A 139 8.17 2.50 -7.63
C PRO A 139 8.20 3.68 -8.59
N VAL A 140 7.24 4.59 -8.47
CA VAL A 140 7.28 5.88 -9.16
C VAL A 140 7.71 6.90 -8.13
N PHE A 141 8.70 7.74 -8.43
CA PHE A 141 9.19 8.66 -7.40
C PHE A 141 8.27 9.87 -7.24
N HIS A 142 7.59 9.97 -6.09
CA HIS A 142 6.79 11.14 -5.68
C HIS A 142 7.18 11.73 -4.31
N GLY A 143 8.37 11.39 -3.81
CA GLY A 143 8.80 11.69 -2.43
C GLY A 143 8.98 13.18 -2.04
N PRO A 144 9.08 13.47 -0.72
CA PRO A 144 8.90 14.81 -0.15
C PRO A 144 10.08 15.77 -0.29
N LEU A 145 11.15 15.46 -1.03
CA LEU A 145 12.32 16.35 -1.13
C LEU A 145 12.61 16.74 -2.58
N PRO A 146 12.85 18.04 -2.85
CA PRO A 146 13.34 18.45 -4.15
C PRO A 146 14.68 17.74 -4.43
N PRO A 147 14.90 17.28 -5.67
CA PRO A 147 15.98 16.38 -6.09
C PRO A 147 17.40 16.99 -6.01
N LEU A 148 17.53 18.26 -5.63
CA LEU A 148 18.76 19.04 -5.77
C LEU A 148 19.96 18.45 -5.02
N LEU A 149 19.74 17.63 -3.99
CA LEU A 149 20.81 16.97 -3.22
C LEU A 149 20.92 15.45 -3.45
N LEU A 150 19.99 14.86 -4.21
CA LEU A 150 19.85 13.39 -4.37
C LEU A 150 19.98 12.93 -5.83
N LEU A 151 20.64 13.73 -6.68
CA LEU A 151 20.87 13.44 -8.09
C LEU A 151 21.44 12.02 -8.26
N GLY A 152 20.67 11.14 -8.92
CA GLY A 152 20.99 9.73 -9.15
C GLY A 152 20.20 8.74 -8.29
N ALA A 153 19.63 9.16 -7.15
CA ALA A 153 18.81 8.29 -6.31
C ALA A 153 17.34 8.24 -6.78
N THR A 154 16.83 9.37 -7.31
CA THR A 154 15.43 9.56 -7.71
C THR A 154 15.19 9.41 -9.22
N GLY A 155 16.26 9.40 -10.02
CA GLY A 155 16.21 9.31 -11.47
C GLY A 155 15.49 10.45 -12.22
N MET A 156 15.23 11.61 -11.59
CA MET A 156 14.34 12.63 -12.17
C MET A 156 14.90 13.51 -13.30
N PHE A 157 13.96 13.91 -14.17
CA PHE A 157 14.00 14.91 -15.22
C PHE A 157 12.80 15.86 -14.98
N GLY A 158 12.98 16.90 -14.16
CA GLY A 158 11.99 17.98 -13.98
C GLY A 158 11.55 18.24 -12.52
N PRO A 159 11.00 19.45 -12.23
CA PRO A 159 10.64 19.89 -10.88
C PRO A 159 9.18 19.64 -10.48
N ARG A 160 8.45 18.75 -11.16
CA ARG A 160 7.01 18.55 -10.88
C ARG A 160 6.84 17.63 -9.69
N MET A 161 6.01 18.04 -8.72
CA MET A 161 5.50 17.13 -7.71
C MET A 161 4.49 16.21 -8.39
N ILE A 162 4.65 14.94 -8.10
CA ILE A 162 3.94 13.85 -8.72
C ILE A 162 3.01 13.28 -7.65
N HIS A 163 1.77 12.97 -7.99
CA HIS A 163 0.78 12.40 -7.06
C HIS A 163 0.04 11.28 -7.77
N ASP A 164 -0.02 10.08 -7.19
CA ASP A 164 -0.83 9.01 -7.77
C ASP A 164 -2.31 9.36 -7.54
N ALA A 165 -3.13 9.37 -8.57
CA ALA A 165 -4.55 9.64 -8.35
C ALA A 165 -5.24 8.50 -7.58
N VAL A 166 -4.64 7.32 -7.46
CA VAL A 166 -5.12 6.27 -6.56
C VAL A 166 -5.07 6.74 -5.11
N ASP A 167 -4.04 7.50 -4.70
CA ASP A 167 -3.79 7.86 -3.30
C ASP A 167 -4.91 8.71 -2.68
N ALA A 168 -5.48 9.60 -3.51
CA ALA A 168 -6.56 10.50 -3.13
C ALA A 168 -7.94 10.01 -3.62
N TRP A 169 -8.01 8.85 -4.29
CA TRP A 169 -9.28 8.37 -4.82
C TRP A 169 -10.23 8.02 -3.67
N PRO A 170 -11.48 8.52 -3.65
CA PRO A 170 -12.38 8.25 -2.54
C PRO A 170 -12.60 6.75 -2.34
N VAL A 171 -12.34 6.27 -1.12
CA VAL A 171 -12.68 4.90 -0.73
C VAL A 171 -14.18 4.70 -0.89
N ALA A 172 -14.58 3.62 -1.57
CA ALA A 172 -15.98 3.27 -1.80
C ALA A 172 -16.63 2.68 -0.53
N TYR A 173 -16.49 3.39 0.60
CA TYR A 173 -16.72 2.92 1.96
C TYR A 173 -18.08 2.23 2.11
N GLN A 174 -19.17 2.90 1.72
CA GLN A 174 -20.52 2.36 1.84
C GLN A 174 -20.72 1.05 1.05
N GLN A 175 -20.08 0.92 -0.12
CA GLN A 175 -20.19 -0.26 -0.96
C GLN A 175 -19.39 -1.43 -0.38
N ILE A 176 -18.18 -1.16 0.11
CA ILE A 176 -17.33 -2.15 0.77
C ILE A 176 -17.98 -2.60 2.07
N GLN A 177 -18.48 -1.66 2.89
CA GLN A 177 -19.18 -1.95 4.13
C GLN A 177 -20.42 -2.82 3.88
N LYS A 178 -21.22 -2.52 2.85
CA LYS A 178 -22.35 -3.36 2.45
C LYS A 178 -21.90 -4.77 2.06
N LYS A 179 -20.80 -4.90 1.31
CA LYS A 179 -20.22 -6.21 0.94
C LYS A 179 -19.83 -7.01 2.19
N ILE A 180 -19.18 -6.36 3.17
CA ILE A 180 -18.82 -6.99 4.45
C ILE A 180 -20.05 -7.47 5.21
N ASN A 181 -21.06 -6.61 5.38
CA ASN A 181 -22.29 -6.96 6.11
C ASN A 181 -23.09 -8.12 5.48
N GLN A 182 -22.82 -8.47 4.22
CA GLN A 182 -23.45 -9.60 3.52
C GLN A 182 -22.71 -10.92 3.71
N LEU A 183 -21.50 -10.90 4.29
CA LEU A 183 -20.71 -12.10 4.55
C LEU A 183 -21.27 -12.84 5.77
N SER A 184 -21.36 -14.16 5.66
CA SER A 184 -21.58 -15.06 6.81
C SER A 184 -20.25 -15.61 7.30
N GLU A 185 -20.17 -16.09 8.54
CA GLU A 185 -18.97 -16.80 9.05
C GLU A 185 -18.56 -18.00 8.19
N ARG A 186 -19.52 -18.61 7.48
CA ARG A 186 -19.27 -19.73 6.56
C ARG A 186 -18.83 -19.29 5.17
N ASP A 187 -18.73 -17.99 4.92
CA ASP A 187 -18.21 -17.48 3.66
C ASP A 187 -16.75 -17.93 3.48
N SER A 188 -16.41 -18.34 2.26
CA SER A 188 -15.06 -18.78 1.91
C SER A 188 -13.97 -17.75 2.22
N LEU A 189 -14.29 -16.45 2.19
CA LEU A 189 -13.38 -15.40 2.61
C LEU A 189 -13.12 -15.47 4.12
N CYS A 190 -14.18 -15.56 4.92
CA CYS A 190 -14.07 -15.65 6.38
C CYS A 190 -13.31 -16.90 6.82
N GLN A 191 -13.60 -18.04 6.21
CA GLN A 191 -12.87 -19.29 6.48
C GLN A 191 -11.37 -19.16 6.18
N ARG A 192 -11.01 -18.40 5.13
CA ARG A 192 -9.60 -18.18 4.74
C ARG A 192 -8.89 -17.15 5.61
N LEU A 193 -9.58 -16.17 6.19
CA LEU A 193 -8.96 -15.19 7.12
C LEU A 193 -8.34 -15.89 8.33
N PHE A 194 -9.00 -16.92 8.84
CA PHE A 194 -8.59 -17.63 10.06
C PHE A 194 -7.99 -19.01 9.81
N SER A 195 -7.93 -19.47 8.56
CA SER A 195 -7.18 -20.68 8.24
C SER A 195 -5.70 -20.33 8.12
N ASN A 196 -4.83 -21.25 8.55
CA ASN A 196 -3.40 -21.18 8.20
C ASN A 196 -3.16 -21.47 6.70
N GLU A 197 -4.22 -21.60 5.90
CA GLU A 197 -4.12 -21.75 4.46
C GLU A 197 -3.89 -20.36 3.87
N LEU A 198 -2.89 -20.24 2.99
CA LEU A 198 -2.64 -18.99 2.30
C LEU A 198 -3.94 -18.48 1.70
N LEU A 199 -4.30 -17.24 2.03
CA LEU A 199 -5.36 -16.49 1.34
C LEU A 199 -5.10 -16.27 -0.16
N ILE A 200 -4.01 -16.81 -0.71
CA ILE A 200 -3.39 -16.32 -1.92
C ILE A 200 -2.91 -17.52 -2.75
N SER A 201 -3.84 -18.08 -3.51
CA SER A 201 -3.58 -18.75 -4.77
C SER A 201 -4.72 -18.37 -5.71
N LEU A 202 -4.45 -17.40 -6.60
CA LEU A 202 -5.14 -17.31 -7.89
C LEU A 202 -4.39 -18.11 -8.97
N ASP A 203 -3.27 -18.77 -8.63
CA ASP A 203 -2.57 -19.73 -9.49
C ASP A 203 -2.18 -21.00 -8.70
N PRO A 204 -2.70 -22.20 -9.06
CA PRO A 204 -2.34 -23.49 -8.47
C PRO A 204 -0.90 -23.98 -8.76
N ALA A 205 -0.14 -23.32 -9.64
CA ALA A 205 1.11 -23.87 -10.18
C ALA A 205 2.40 -23.52 -9.41
N SER A 206 2.37 -22.61 -8.43
CA SER A 206 3.59 -22.13 -7.76
C SER A 206 3.96 -22.96 -6.51
N ASN A 207 4.71 -24.04 -6.72
CA ASN A 207 5.37 -24.81 -5.66
C ASN A 207 6.67 -24.14 -5.17
N ARG A 208 6.59 -22.96 -4.54
CA ARG A 208 7.76 -22.35 -3.85
C ARG A 208 7.45 -22.02 -2.39
N GLY A 209 7.97 -22.87 -1.50
CA GLY A 209 8.36 -22.55 -0.13
C GLY A 209 7.23 -22.18 0.83
N ARG A 210 6.90 -23.08 1.77
CA ARG A 210 6.13 -22.75 2.97
C ARG A 210 6.91 -21.71 3.81
N VAL A 211 6.70 -20.43 3.54
CA VAL A 211 6.99 -19.37 4.51
C VAL A 211 5.84 -19.43 5.52
N SER A 212 6.16 -19.79 6.76
CA SER A 212 5.15 -19.84 7.82
C SER A 212 4.73 -18.40 8.17
N ILE A 213 3.44 -18.12 8.06
CA ILE A 213 2.82 -16.85 8.51
C ILE A 213 3.24 -16.53 9.95
N LYS A 214 3.40 -17.55 10.79
CA LYS A 214 3.86 -17.43 12.20
C LYS A 214 5.27 -16.90 12.38
N LYS A 215 6.09 -16.88 11.32
CA LYS A 215 7.44 -16.32 11.42
C LYS A 215 7.41 -14.85 11.10
N ASN A 216 6.90 -14.43 9.94
CA ASN A 216 6.98 -13.02 9.55
C ASN A 216 5.63 -12.48 9.08
N PRO A 217 4.62 -12.30 9.94
CA PRO A 217 3.30 -11.85 9.51
C PRO A 217 3.37 -10.55 8.69
N VAL A 218 4.09 -9.52 9.13
CA VAL A 218 4.10 -8.22 8.45
C VAL A 218 4.69 -8.34 7.05
N LEU A 219 5.91 -8.85 6.96
CA LEU A 219 6.60 -8.99 5.67
C LEU A 219 5.86 -9.96 4.75
N PHE A 220 5.24 -11.02 5.30
CA PHE A 220 4.42 -11.94 4.53
C PHE A 220 3.24 -11.22 3.88
N PHE A 221 2.44 -10.48 4.66
CA PHE A 221 1.26 -9.80 4.11
C PHE A 221 1.65 -8.70 3.14
N VAL A 222 2.62 -7.84 3.47
CA VAL A 222 3.10 -6.81 2.54
C VAL A 222 3.62 -7.42 1.24
N ASN A 223 4.45 -8.47 1.32
CA ASN A 223 5.00 -9.10 0.13
C ASN A 223 3.94 -9.70 -0.77
N ASN A 224 2.99 -10.45 -0.21
CA ASN A 224 1.96 -11.08 -1.03
C ASN A 224 0.95 -10.05 -1.57
N THR A 225 0.60 -9.04 -0.78
CA THR A 225 -0.25 -7.94 -1.25
C THR A 225 0.43 -7.19 -2.38
N ALA A 226 1.74 -6.93 -2.30
CA ALA A 226 2.49 -6.32 -3.39
C ALA A 226 2.49 -7.17 -4.67
N LEU A 227 2.66 -8.49 -4.55
CA LEU A 227 2.58 -9.42 -5.70
C LEU A 227 1.20 -9.41 -6.36
N LEU A 228 0.12 -9.39 -5.58
CA LEU A 228 -1.25 -9.27 -6.10
C LEU A 228 -1.50 -7.92 -6.79
N THR A 229 -0.85 -6.87 -6.31
CA THR A 229 -0.90 -5.56 -6.97
C THR A 229 -0.18 -5.57 -8.31
N LEU A 230 1.03 -6.13 -8.35
CA LEU A 230 1.77 -6.32 -9.60
C LEU A 230 1.00 -7.20 -10.60
N GLU A 231 0.40 -8.30 -10.15
CA GLU A 231 -0.43 -9.16 -11.01
C GLU A 231 -1.62 -8.40 -11.60
N ALA A 232 -2.31 -7.58 -10.80
CA ALA A 232 -3.41 -6.75 -11.32
C ALA A 232 -2.92 -5.68 -12.30
N LEU A 233 -1.71 -5.17 -12.13
CA LEU A 233 -1.09 -4.25 -13.09
C LEU A 233 -0.78 -4.93 -14.42
N ASP A 234 -0.44 -6.22 -14.40
CA ASP A 234 -0.23 -7.03 -15.60
C ASP A 234 -1.54 -7.48 -16.28
N GLN A 235 -2.71 -7.21 -15.69
CA GLN A 235 -3.98 -7.48 -16.34
C GLN A 235 -4.32 -6.42 -17.39
N ASN A 236 -4.97 -6.85 -18.48
CA ASN A 236 -5.49 -5.95 -19.50
C ASN A 236 -6.57 -5.04 -18.94
N ILE A 237 -6.53 -3.76 -19.34
CA ILE A 237 -7.62 -2.82 -19.13
C ILE A 237 -8.86 -3.39 -19.86
N PRO A 238 -10.05 -3.46 -19.22
CA PRO A 238 -11.22 -4.08 -19.84
C PRO A 238 -11.54 -3.52 -21.23
N GLY A 239 -11.56 -4.37 -22.24
CA GLY A 239 -11.78 -3.98 -23.63
C GLY A 239 -10.59 -3.31 -24.31
N CYS A 240 -9.38 -3.47 -23.79
CA CYS A 240 -8.12 -3.02 -24.39
C CYS A 240 -7.12 -4.18 -24.46
N THR A 241 -6.13 -4.04 -25.34
CA THR A 241 -4.92 -4.87 -25.35
C THR A 241 -3.84 -4.36 -24.39
N LEU A 242 -3.93 -3.09 -23.98
CA LEU A 242 -3.04 -2.49 -22.97
C LEU A 242 -3.33 -3.02 -21.57
N GLN A 243 -2.26 -3.21 -20.80
CA GLN A 243 -2.28 -3.56 -19.39
C GLN A 243 -2.37 -2.33 -18.50
N TRP A 244 -2.84 -2.49 -17.25
CA TRP A 244 -2.87 -1.40 -16.28
C TRP A 244 -1.48 -0.81 -15.98
N ARG A 245 -0.42 -1.63 -16.00
CA ARG A 245 0.97 -1.19 -15.83
C ARG A 245 1.39 -0.07 -16.80
N PHE A 246 0.68 0.08 -17.92
CA PHE A 246 0.91 1.14 -18.90
C PHE A 246 1.06 2.54 -18.28
N PHE A 247 0.31 2.84 -17.22
CA PHE A 247 0.37 4.15 -16.56
C PHE A 247 1.60 4.38 -15.69
N TRP A 248 2.16 3.32 -15.08
CA TRP A 248 3.22 3.41 -14.07
C TRP A 248 4.58 2.88 -14.55
N ASP A 249 4.63 2.21 -15.70
CA ASP A 249 5.84 1.55 -16.24
C ASP A 249 6.53 2.38 -17.34
N TYR A 250 6.61 3.70 -17.17
CA TYR A 250 7.41 4.51 -18.09
C TYR A 250 8.89 4.37 -17.74
N ASP A 251 9.68 3.79 -18.66
CA ASP A 251 11.13 3.64 -18.49
C ASP A 251 11.86 4.94 -18.85
N TYR A 252 12.47 5.59 -17.86
CA TYR A 252 13.39 6.71 -18.04
C TYR A 252 14.85 6.34 -17.73
N HIS A 253 15.19 5.06 -17.84
CA HIS A 253 16.52 4.49 -17.66
C HIS A 253 17.08 4.57 -16.23
N HIS A 254 16.22 4.37 -15.25
CA HIS A 254 16.60 4.24 -13.85
C HIS A 254 16.52 2.78 -13.37
N ASP A 255 17.37 2.39 -12.42
CA ASP A 255 17.56 1.00 -12.04
C ASP A 255 16.49 0.46 -11.08
N TYR A 256 15.74 1.35 -10.43
CA TYR A 256 14.77 1.06 -9.38
C TYR A 256 13.40 1.74 -9.56
N PHE A 257 13.38 2.92 -10.17
CA PHE A 257 12.16 3.73 -10.28
C PHE A 257 11.70 3.75 -11.73
N THR A 258 10.39 3.76 -11.91
CA THR A 258 9.69 4.01 -13.17
C THR A 258 8.97 5.35 -13.08
N GLY A 259 8.32 5.75 -14.17
CA GLY A 259 7.62 7.03 -14.29
C GLY A 259 6.16 6.90 -14.63
N TYR A 260 5.43 7.98 -14.40
CA TYR A 260 4.06 8.13 -14.88
C TYR A 260 4.03 8.45 -16.36
N ARG A 261 3.36 7.62 -17.15
CA ARG A 261 3.33 7.84 -18.60
C ARG A 261 2.69 9.18 -18.97
N ASN A 262 1.59 9.58 -18.34
CA ASN A 262 0.88 10.83 -18.63
C ASN A 262 1.66 12.10 -18.25
N GLU A 263 2.73 11.98 -17.48
CA GLU A 263 3.58 13.11 -17.11
C GLU A 263 4.83 13.22 -17.99
N TRP A 264 5.31 12.08 -18.49
CA TRP A 264 6.59 11.96 -19.20
C TRP A 264 6.43 11.75 -20.70
N ASP A 265 5.27 11.29 -21.16
CA ASP A 265 4.91 11.17 -22.56
C ASP A 265 4.03 12.35 -22.97
N GLU A 266 4.63 13.37 -23.61
CA GLU A 266 3.92 14.56 -24.10
C GLU A 266 2.79 14.21 -25.09
N GLN A 267 2.81 13.01 -25.66
CA GLN A 267 1.78 12.53 -26.59
C GLN A 267 0.58 11.91 -25.87
N MET A 268 0.62 11.80 -24.54
CA MET A 268 -0.40 11.16 -23.72
C MET A 268 -1.31 12.20 -23.04
N PRO A 269 -2.50 12.51 -23.58
CA PRO A 269 -3.31 13.63 -23.09
C PRO A 269 -4.23 13.27 -21.91
N ILE A 270 -4.17 12.03 -21.40
CA ILE A 270 -5.15 11.52 -20.43
C ILE A 270 -4.50 11.38 -19.07
N ALA A 271 -4.99 12.15 -18.11
CA ALA A 271 -4.62 11.99 -16.72
C ALA A 271 -5.30 10.76 -16.11
N PHE A 272 -4.84 10.35 -14.93
CA PHE A 272 -5.48 9.29 -14.17
C PHE A 272 -6.94 9.59 -13.87
N GLY A 273 -7.81 8.60 -14.03
CA GLY A 273 -9.26 8.74 -13.80
C GLY A 273 -10.03 9.45 -14.91
N ASP A 274 -9.36 10.09 -15.86
CA ASP A 274 -10.02 10.74 -16.99
C ASP A 274 -10.50 9.75 -18.04
N SER A 275 -11.44 10.21 -18.87
CA SER A 275 -11.94 9.44 -20.01
C SER A 275 -11.27 9.91 -21.29
N GLY A 276 -10.81 8.98 -22.13
CA GLY A 276 -10.17 9.30 -23.41
C GLY A 276 -9.67 8.06 -24.13
N LEU A 277 -8.96 8.26 -25.25
CA LEU A 277 -8.29 7.19 -25.99
C LEU A 277 -6.83 7.06 -25.55
N LEU A 278 -6.45 5.90 -25.00
CA LEU A 278 -5.05 5.57 -24.73
C LEU A 278 -4.34 5.14 -26.02
N THR A 279 -5.06 4.44 -26.90
CA THR A 279 -4.66 4.06 -28.26
C THR A 279 -5.90 4.07 -29.15
N GLU A 280 -5.75 3.85 -30.46
CA GLU A 280 -6.87 3.79 -31.42
C GLU A 280 -7.97 2.82 -30.98
N ASP A 281 -7.59 1.68 -30.39
CA ASP A 281 -8.52 0.62 -29.95
C ASP A 281 -8.76 0.60 -28.43
N CYS A 282 -8.10 1.44 -27.65
CA CYS A 282 -8.24 1.44 -26.18
C CYS A 282 -8.85 2.74 -25.66
N LYS A 283 -10.13 2.67 -25.30
CA LYS A 283 -10.83 3.77 -24.62
C LYS A 283 -10.81 3.59 -23.10
N MET A 284 -10.14 4.51 -22.40
CA MET A 284 -10.24 4.64 -20.94
C MET A 284 -11.50 5.40 -20.55
N THR A 285 -12.13 5.00 -19.45
CA THR A 285 -13.24 5.72 -18.85
C THR A 285 -13.05 5.80 -17.35
N GLN A 286 -13.61 6.84 -16.74
CA GLN A 286 -13.62 7.00 -15.28
C GLN A 286 -14.22 5.77 -14.58
N LYS A 287 -15.22 5.12 -15.18
CA LYS A 287 -15.82 3.89 -14.65
C LYS A 287 -14.83 2.72 -14.60
N LYS A 288 -14.01 2.53 -15.65
CA LYS A 288 -12.99 1.47 -15.68
C LYS A 288 -11.93 1.73 -14.62
N TYR A 289 -11.44 2.97 -14.53
CA TYR A 289 -10.46 3.37 -13.53
C TYR A 289 -10.99 3.22 -12.10
N ALA A 290 -12.18 3.76 -11.82
CA ALA A 290 -12.82 3.63 -10.51
C ALA A 290 -13.05 2.18 -10.09
N ALA A 291 -13.36 1.28 -11.04
CA ALA A 291 -13.50 -0.14 -10.77
C ALA A 291 -12.16 -0.78 -10.37
N PHE A 292 -11.08 -0.45 -11.08
CA PHE A 292 -9.73 -0.90 -10.74
C PHE A 292 -9.31 -0.42 -9.34
N VAL A 293 -9.44 0.86 -9.06
CA VAL A 293 -9.12 1.45 -7.74
C VAL A 293 -9.95 0.84 -6.62
N LYS A 294 -11.25 0.63 -6.84
CA LYS A 294 -12.12 -0.03 -5.87
C LYS A 294 -11.64 -1.45 -5.53
N GLU A 295 -11.10 -2.18 -6.50
CA GLU A 295 -10.54 -3.50 -6.24
C GLU A 295 -9.25 -3.42 -5.42
N ARG A 296 -8.44 -2.37 -5.57
CA ARG A 296 -7.27 -2.10 -4.71
C ARG A 296 -7.68 -1.84 -3.26
N HIS A 297 -8.68 -0.97 -3.05
CA HIS A 297 -9.24 -0.75 -1.71
C HIS A 297 -9.78 -2.04 -1.10
N TRP A 298 -10.47 -2.88 -1.88
CA TRP A 298 -10.96 -4.16 -1.38
C TRP A 298 -9.81 -5.13 -1.03
N GLN A 299 -8.76 -5.17 -1.85
CA GLN A 299 -7.56 -5.95 -1.57
C GLN A 299 -6.86 -5.47 -0.29
N ALA A 300 -6.79 -4.16 -0.05
CA ALA A 300 -6.23 -3.57 1.16
C ALA A 300 -7.02 -4.03 2.39
N VAL A 301 -8.36 -3.90 2.33
CA VAL A 301 -9.27 -4.33 3.40
C VAL A 301 -9.08 -5.81 3.75
N VAL A 302 -9.04 -6.69 2.73
CA VAL A 302 -8.89 -8.14 2.91
C VAL A 302 -7.51 -8.49 3.46
N SER A 303 -6.45 -7.90 2.93
CA SER A 303 -5.08 -8.15 3.38
C SER A 303 -4.87 -7.69 4.82
N GLY A 304 -5.42 -6.52 5.16
CA GLY A 304 -5.39 -5.99 6.52
C GLY A 304 -6.16 -6.87 7.51
N ALA A 305 -7.37 -7.30 7.17
CA ALA A 305 -8.16 -8.21 8.01
C ALA A 305 -7.43 -9.55 8.25
N ALA A 306 -6.75 -10.07 7.22
CA ALA A 306 -5.98 -11.30 7.31
C ALA A 306 -4.75 -11.16 8.21
N PHE A 307 -4.05 -10.04 8.10
CA PHE A 307 -2.95 -9.70 8.99
C PHE A 307 -3.43 -9.59 10.44
N LEU A 308 -4.54 -8.88 10.69
CA LEU A 308 -5.13 -8.77 12.03
C LEU A 308 -5.48 -10.15 12.60
N ALA A 309 -6.04 -11.05 11.79
CA ALA A 309 -6.30 -12.42 12.21
C ALA A 309 -5.04 -13.18 12.60
N ALA A 310 -4.01 -13.15 11.77
CA ALA A 310 -2.74 -13.81 12.07
C ALA A 310 -2.09 -13.25 13.35
N TYR A 311 -2.01 -11.92 13.47
CA TYR A 311 -1.35 -11.25 14.58
C TYR A 311 -2.10 -11.47 15.91
N LYS A 312 -3.43 -11.34 15.89
CA LYS A 312 -4.27 -11.57 17.07
C LYS A 312 -4.22 -13.02 17.53
N MET A 313 -4.35 -13.98 16.60
CA MET A 313 -4.28 -15.41 16.93
C MET A 313 -2.93 -15.81 17.55
N GLU A 314 -1.82 -15.26 17.05
CA GLU A 314 -0.50 -15.53 17.62
C GLU A 314 -0.42 -15.11 19.10
N HIS A 315 -0.91 -13.90 19.43
CA HIS A 315 -0.81 -13.33 20.76
C HIS A 315 -1.90 -13.78 21.74
N SER A 316 -2.97 -14.42 21.25
CA SER A 316 -3.95 -15.07 22.12
C SER A 316 -3.55 -16.49 22.55
N SER A 317 -2.48 -17.04 21.96
CA SER A 317 -1.96 -18.38 22.28
C SER A 317 -0.76 -18.40 23.25
N ARG A 318 -0.25 -17.22 23.62
CA ARG A 318 0.82 -17.01 24.59
C ARG A 318 0.24 -16.70 25.96
#